data_AF-A0A182WRW6-F1
#
_entry.id   AF-A0A182WRW6-F1
#
_cell.length_a   1.000
_cell.length_b   1.000
_cell.length_c   1.000
_cell.angle_alpha   90.00
_cell.angle_beta   90.00
_cell.angle_gamma   90.00
#
_symmetry.space_group_name_H-M   'P 1'
#
loop_
_entity.id
_entity.type
_entity.pdbx_description
1 polymer ?
#
loop_
_entity_poly.entity_id
_entity_poly.type
_entity_poly.pdbx_seq_one_letter_code
_entity_poly.pdbx_strand_id
1 'polypeptide(L)'
;MQELMQVVANLKAQKEPSHTETILRRQSLMPLPKFGGSPKEWAFFKKTFDDTSEEGKFTDLENLTRLRQSLYGAALDNVRQLIMESENVKEIMKSLETAYGRPSLVYSELLADLHKLKKDSKTIVSDMVKALNNLVLAARLMNMPRYVEDHRKC
;
A
#
# COMPACT_ATOMS: atom_id res chain seq x y z
N MET A 1 11.48 34.80 35.30
CA MET A 1 11.05 34.43 33.93
C MET A 1 11.92 33.34 33.28
N GLN A 2 13.23 33.27 33.56
CA GLN A 2 14.15 32.27 32.96
C GLN A 2 13.86 30.82 33.41
N GLU A 3 13.54 30.60 34.69
CA GLU A 3 13.21 29.25 35.21
C GLU A 3 11.89 28.69 34.65
N LEU A 4 10.88 29.55 34.43
CA LEU A 4 9.61 29.18 33.80
C LEU A 4 9.80 28.71 32.36
N MET A 5 10.71 29.34 31.60
CA MET A 5 11.03 28.89 30.24
C MET A 5 11.77 27.54 30.24
N GLN A 6 12.64 27.30 31.23
CA GLN A 6 13.35 26.02 31.36
C GLN A 6 12.41 24.86 31.75
N VAL A 7 11.44 25.11 32.63
CA VAL A 7 10.43 24.11 33.01
C VAL A 7 9.52 23.78 31.82
N VAL A 8 9.09 24.78 31.04
CA VAL A 8 8.29 24.56 29.82
C VAL A 8 9.11 23.83 28.74
N ALA A 9 10.41 24.12 28.62
CA ALA A 9 11.32 23.38 27.73
C ALA A 9 11.48 21.91 28.18
N ASN A 10 11.61 21.64 29.48
CA ASN A 10 11.71 20.28 30.02
C ASN A 10 10.39 19.50 29.92
N LEU A 11 9.23 20.17 30.03
CA LEU A 11 7.90 19.58 29.78
C LEU A 11 7.67 19.26 28.29
N LYS A 12 8.32 20.00 27.38
CA LYS A 12 8.32 19.69 25.95
C LYS A 12 9.36 18.64 25.56
N ALA A 13 10.39 18.43 26.37
CA ALA A 13 11.48 17.48 26.13
C ALA A 13 11.23 16.08 26.71
N GLN A 14 10.21 15.89 27.56
CA GLN A 14 9.84 14.57 28.09
C GLN A 14 8.53 14.07 27.50
N LYS A 15 8.60 13.57 26.27
CA LYS A 15 7.65 12.51 25.84
C LYS A 15 8.27 11.63 24.78
N GLU A 16 9.45 11.09 25.07
CA GLU A 16 9.87 9.87 24.40
C GLU A 16 8.78 8.81 24.68
N PRO A 17 8.22 8.18 23.63
CA PRO A 17 7.16 7.19 23.80
C PRO A 17 7.67 6.10 24.74
N SER A 18 6.83 5.67 25.67
CA SER A 18 7.23 4.61 26.59
C SER A 18 7.62 3.35 25.81
N HIS A 19 8.48 2.50 26.38
CA HIS A 19 8.85 1.24 25.74
C HIS A 19 7.62 0.41 25.35
N THR A 20 6.60 0.41 26.21
CA THR A 20 5.31 -0.27 25.99
C THR A 20 4.53 0.34 24.82
N GLU A 21 4.49 1.67 24.71
CA GLU A 21 3.83 2.38 23.61
C GLU A 21 4.52 2.10 22.27
N THR A 22 5.85 2.03 22.28
CA THR A 22 6.66 1.67 21.11
C THR A 22 6.38 0.23 20.65
N ILE A 23 6.31 -0.72 21.58
CA ILE A 23 5.96 -2.12 21.28
C ILE A 23 4.54 -2.21 20.69
N LEU A 24 3.56 -1.54 21.31
CA LEU A 24 2.17 -1.57 20.86
C LEU A 24 2.01 -0.97 19.47
N ARG A 25 2.71 0.15 19.20
CA ARG A 25 2.75 0.77 17.87
C ARG A 25 3.37 -0.17 16.84
N ARG A 26 4.48 -0.85 17.14
CA ARG A 26 5.07 -1.82 16.19
C ARG A 26 4.14 -3.00 15.93
N GLN A 27 3.44 -3.49 16.95
CA GLN A 27 2.47 -4.58 16.80
C GLN A 27 1.29 -4.21 15.88
N SER A 28 0.83 -2.96 15.90
CA SER A 28 -0.25 -2.53 15.00
C SER A 28 0.15 -2.44 13.53
N LEU A 29 1.46 -2.36 13.24
CA LEU A 29 2.03 -2.32 11.88
C LEU A 29 2.34 -3.73 11.31
N MET A 30 2.27 -4.77 12.15
CA MET A 30 2.50 -6.16 11.72
C MET A 30 1.57 -6.62 10.59
N PRO A 31 0.23 -6.51 10.69
CA PRO A 31 -0.65 -7.04 9.67
C PRO A 31 -0.54 -6.26 8.36
N LEU A 32 -0.39 -6.99 7.25
CA LEU A 32 -0.51 -6.46 5.90
C LEU A 32 -1.92 -6.71 5.34
N PRO A 33 -2.42 -5.84 4.45
CA PRO A 33 -3.65 -6.11 3.72
C PRO A 33 -3.51 -7.40 2.89
N LYS A 34 -4.60 -8.16 2.76
CA LYS A 34 -4.62 -9.36 1.92
C LYS A 34 -4.40 -8.98 0.46
N PHE A 35 -3.58 -9.74 -0.25
CA PHE A 35 -3.29 -9.50 -1.67
C PHE A 35 -3.32 -10.78 -2.49
N GLY A 36 -4.29 -10.84 -3.43
CA GLY A 36 -4.56 -12.01 -4.26
C GLY A 36 -3.92 -11.97 -5.65
N GLY A 37 -3.28 -10.85 -6.01
CA GLY A 37 -2.76 -10.59 -7.36
C GLY A 37 -3.69 -9.72 -8.22
N SER A 38 -4.51 -8.87 -7.60
CA SER A 38 -5.30 -7.86 -8.32
C SER A 38 -4.43 -6.63 -8.61
N PRO A 39 -4.19 -6.25 -9.88
CA PRO A 39 -3.44 -5.02 -10.20
C PRO A 39 -3.98 -3.77 -9.51
N LYS A 40 -5.31 -3.66 -9.34
CA LYS A 40 -5.96 -2.51 -8.68
C LYS A 40 -5.56 -2.34 -7.21
N GLU A 41 -5.26 -3.45 -6.54
CA GLU A 41 -4.91 -3.47 -5.12
C GLU A 41 -3.41 -3.28 -4.90
N TRP A 42 -2.59 -3.40 -5.96
CA TRP A 42 -1.14 -3.39 -5.86
C TRP A 42 -0.60 -2.13 -5.21
N ALA A 43 -1.04 -0.95 -5.67
CA ALA A 43 -0.51 0.32 -5.17
C ALA A 43 -0.76 0.49 -3.66
N PHE A 44 -1.94 0.07 -3.19
CA PHE A 44 -2.27 0.10 -1.77
C PHE A 44 -1.45 -0.91 -0.97
N PHE A 45 -1.33 -2.16 -1.47
CA PHE A 45 -0.54 -3.20 -0.83
C PHE A 45 0.93 -2.80 -0.71
N LYS A 46 1.55 -2.37 -1.82
CA LYS A 46 2.95 -1.95 -1.86
C LYS A 46 3.22 -0.78 -0.93
N LYS A 47 2.41 0.29 -0.99
CA LYS A 47 2.59 1.45 -0.11
C LYS A 47 2.48 1.07 1.36
N THR A 48 1.49 0.23 1.70
CA THR A 48 1.33 -0.26 3.07
C THR A 48 2.54 -1.08 3.50
N PHE A 49 3.04 -1.98 2.65
CA PHE A 49 4.26 -2.76 2.93
C PHE A 49 5.45 -1.84 3.18
N ASP A 50 5.73 -0.90 2.29
CA ASP A 50 6.90 0.00 2.39
C ASP A 50 6.84 0.83 3.68
N ASP A 51 5.72 1.53 3.93
CA ASP A 51 5.55 2.44 5.07
C ASP A 51 5.67 1.72 6.41
N THR A 52 4.99 0.57 6.53
CA THR A 52 4.97 -0.20 7.78
C THR A 52 6.27 -0.95 8.00
N SER A 53 6.99 -1.32 6.94
CA SER A 53 8.33 -1.95 7.05
C SER A 53 9.37 -0.96 7.53
N GLU A 54 9.34 0.27 7.00
CA GLU A 54 10.23 1.35 7.41
C GLU A 54 9.94 1.80 8.84
N GLU A 55 8.69 2.20 9.13
CA GLU A 55 8.28 2.66 10.46
C GLU A 55 8.43 1.56 11.51
N GLY A 56 8.02 0.34 11.14
CA GLY A 56 8.11 -0.82 11.99
C GLY A 56 9.54 -1.29 12.22
N LYS A 57 10.52 -0.93 11.37
CA LYS A 57 11.88 -1.49 11.35
C LYS A 57 11.88 -3.03 11.37
N PHE A 58 11.07 -3.62 10.50
CA PHE A 58 10.95 -5.06 10.41
C PHE A 58 12.16 -5.68 9.71
N THR A 59 12.64 -6.79 10.26
CA THR A 59 13.67 -7.64 9.65
C THR A 59 13.10 -8.38 8.44
N ASP A 60 13.99 -8.95 7.62
CA ASP A 60 13.59 -9.76 6.46
C ASP A 60 12.75 -10.98 6.88
N LEU A 61 13.04 -11.61 8.01
CA LEU A 61 12.24 -12.73 8.53
C LEU A 61 10.82 -12.30 8.93
N GLU A 62 10.69 -11.14 9.59
CA GLU A 62 9.39 -10.56 9.93
C GLU A 62 8.61 -10.18 8.67
N ASN A 63 9.26 -9.52 7.71
CA ASN A 63 8.63 -9.17 6.43
C ASN A 63 8.20 -10.40 5.63
N LEU A 64 9.01 -11.45 5.60
CA LEU A 64 8.62 -12.73 4.98
C LEU A 64 7.39 -13.31 5.66
N THR A 65 7.33 -13.28 6.98
CA THR A 65 6.18 -13.79 7.76
C THR A 65 4.90 -13.01 7.41
N ARG A 66 5.01 -11.68 7.34
CA ARG A 66 3.91 -10.79 6.95
C ARG A 66 3.44 -11.05 5.52
N LEU A 67 4.37 -11.29 4.59
CA LEU A 67 4.05 -11.66 3.20
C LEU A 67 3.35 -13.03 3.13
N ARG A 68 3.84 -14.05 3.84
CA ARG A 68 3.19 -15.38 3.92
C ARG A 68 1.74 -15.30 4.42
N GLN A 69 1.47 -14.41 5.36
CA GLN A 69 0.13 -14.21 5.91
C GLN A 69 -0.79 -13.41 4.99
N SER A 70 -0.25 -12.53 4.13
CA SER A 70 -1.05 -11.61 3.32
C SER A 70 -1.29 -12.09 1.89
N LEU A 71 -0.32 -12.79 1.30
CA LEU A 71 -0.39 -13.27 -0.08
C LEU A 71 -1.28 -14.51 -0.19
N TYR A 72 -2.09 -14.55 -1.24
CA TYR A 72 -2.91 -15.70 -1.60
C TYR A 72 -3.14 -15.76 -3.11
N GLY A 73 -3.76 -16.83 -3.60
CA GLY A 73 -4.12 -16.98 -5.01
C GLY A 73 -2.94 -16.78 -5.96
N ALA A 74 -3.18 -16.05 -7.06
CA ALA A 74 -2.19 -15.85 -8.12
C ALA A 74 -0.91 -15.16 -7.62
N ALA A 75 -1.03 -14.23 -6.66
CA ALA A 75 0.13 -13.55 -6.09
C ALA A 75 1.04 -14.53 -5.33
N LEU A 76 0.48 -15.42 -4.51
CA LEU A 76 1.27 -16.43 -3.79
C LEU A 76 1.90 -17.43 -4.75
N ASP A 77 1.15 -17.87 -5.77
CA ASP A 77 1.66 -18.79 -6.79
C ASP A 77 2.83 -18.22 -7.57
N ASN A 78 2.80 -16.91 -7.89
CA ASN A 78 3.88 -16.21 -8.59
C ASN A 78 5.21 -16.26 -7.83
N VAL A 79 5.19 -16.19 -6.50
CA VAL A 79 6.38 -16.07 -5.66
C VAL A 79 6.64 -17.32 -4.81
N ARG A 80 6.00 -18.44 -5.15
CA ARG A 80 5.94 -19.64 -4.30
C ARG A 80 7.30 -20.23 -3.95
N GLN A 81 8.27 -20.15 -4.85
CA GLN A 81 9.64 -20.60 -4.60
C GLN A 81 10.44 -19.58 -3.79
N LEU A 82 10.23 -18.28 -4.04
CA LEU A 82 10.94 -17.21 -3.36
C LEU A 82 10.54 -17.10 -1.89
N ILE A 83 9.27 -17.35 -1.56
CA ILE A 83 8.70 -17.17 -0.22
C ILE A 83 9.23 -18.15 0.85
N MET A 84 10.12 -19.07 0.47
CA MET A 84 10.73 -20.04 1.38
C MET A 84 11.83 -19.41 2.25
N GLU A 85 12.56 -18.44 1.70
CA GLU A 85 13.73 -17.83 2.36
C GLU A 85 13.53 -16.33 2.60
N SER A 86 13.94 -15.84 3.78
CA SER A 86 13.77 -14.43 4.16
C SER A 86 14.62 -13.48 3.34
N GLU A 87 15.78 -13.93 2.87
CA GLU A 87 16.69 -13.12 2.04
C GLU A 87 16.03 -12.68 0.72
N ASN A 88 14.98 -13.40 0.29
CA ASN A 88 14.27 -13.14 -0.95
C ASN A 88 13.19 -12.07 -0.83
N VAL A 89 12.95 -11.43 0.33
CA VAL A 89 11.87 -10.43 0.50
C VAL A 89 11.90 -9.34 -0.58
N LYS A 90 13.09 -8.85 -0.94
CA LYS A 90 13.25 -7.85 -2.00
C LYS A 90 12.86 -8.40 -3.38
N GLU A 91 13.26 -9.63 -3.69
CA GLU A 91 12.96 -10.28 -4.97
C GLU A 91 11.46 -10.62 -5.07
N ILE A 92 10.82 -11.02 -3.95
CA ILE A 92 9.37 -11.24 -3.87
C ILE A 92 8.62 -9.96 -4.25
N MET A 93 8.94 -8.83 -3.61
CA MET A 93 8.27 -7.56 -3.90
C MET A 93 8.48 -7.11 -5.35
N LYS A 94 9.69 -7.31 -5.89
CA LYS A 94 10.01 -7.01 -7.29
C LYS A 94 9.23 -7.89 -8.28
N SER A 95 9.09 -9.19 -7.99
CA SER A 95 8.32 -10.11 -8.81
C SER A 95 6.84 -9.72 -8.86
N LEU A 96 6.26 -9.40 -7.69
CA LEU A 96 4.88 -8.92 -7.60
C LEU A 96 4.69 -7.57 -8.31
N GLU A 97 5.65 -6.65 -8.21
CA GLU A 97 5.61 -5.36 -8.91
C GLU A 97 5.63 -5.55 -10.43
N THR A 98 6.46 -6.46 -10.92
CA THR A 98 6.56 -6.78 -12.35
C THR A 98 5.26 -7.39 -12.88
N ALA A 99 4.62 -8.24 -12.08
CA ALA A 99 3.38 -8.93 -12.45
C ALA A 99 2.14 -8.03 -12.35
N TYR A 100 2.01 -7.24 -11.29
CA TYR A 100 0.76 -6.55 -10.93
C TYR A 100 0.87 -5.03 -10.86
N GLY A 101 2.09 -4.49 -10.73
CA GLY A 101 2.34 -3.07 -10.53
C GLY A 101 2.56 -2.25 -11.78
N ARG A 102 2.48 -2.87 -12.96
CA ARG A 102 2.63 -2.18 -14.24
C ARG A 102 1.54 -1.12 -14.38
N PRO A 103 1.88 0.17 -14.49
CA PRO A 103 0.85 1.21 -14.43
C PRO A 103 -0.21 1.13 -15.53
N SER A 104 0.17 0.69 -16.74
CA SER A 104 -0.76 0.44 -17.84
C SER A 104 -1.79 -0.65 -17.52
N LEU A 105 -1.37 -1.70 -16.79
CA LEU A 105 -2.23 -2.81 -16.40
C LEU A 105 -3.25 -2.32 -15.37
N VAL A 106 -2.77 -1.66 -14.30
CA VAL A 106 -3.63 -1.10 -13.25
C VAL A 106 -4.66 -0.12 -13.83
N TYR A 107 -4.23 0.79 -14.70
CA TYR A 107 -5.13 1.72 -15.40
C TYR A 107 -6.19 0.98 -16.23
N SER A 108 -5.77 -0.02 -17.03
CA SER A 108 -6.69 -0.78 -17.88
C SER A 108 -7.77 -1.50 -17.09
N GLU A 109 -7.43 -2.06 -15.92
CA GLU A 109 -8.43 -2.74 -15.12
C GLU A 109 -9.38 -1.77 -14.39
N LEU A 110 -8.87 -0.65 -13.88
CA LEU A 110 -9.72 0.38 -13.25
C LEU A 110 -10.69 1.01 -14.27
N LEU A 111 -10.23 1.23 -15.50
CA LEU A 111 -11.06 1.71 -16.59
C LEU A 111 -12.13 0.66 -16.99
N ALA A 112 -11.74 -0.62 -17.02
CA ALA A 112 -12.68 -1.70 -17.30
C ALA A 112 -13.80 -1.80 -16.24
N ASP A 113 -13.48 -1.57 -14.97
CA ASP A 113 -14.51 -1.50 -13.92
C ASP A 113 -15.47 -0.36 -14.12
N LEU A 114 -14.94 0.83 -14.46
CA LEU A 114 -15.76 2.00 -14.75
C LEU A 114 -16.73 1.73 -15.91
N HIS A 115 -16.27 1.07 -16.97
CA HIS A 115 -17.13 0.69 -18.10
C HIS A 115 -18.15 -0.41 -17.77
N LYS A 116 -17.89 -1.26 -16.76
CA LYS A 116 -18.83 -2.31 -16.34
C LYS A 116 -19.97 -1.77 -15.47
N LEU A 117 -19.86 -0.55 -14.95
CA LEU A 117 -20.92 0.08 -14.17
C LEU A 117 -22.16 0.29 -15.06
N LYS A 118 -23.24 -0.45 -14.77
CA LYS A 118 -24.49 -0.39 -15.54
C LYS A 118 -25.37 0.77 -15.10
N LYS A 119 -25.94 1.47 -16.09
CA LYS A 119 -26.77 2.69 -15.94
C LYS A 119 -28.01 2.51 -15.04
N ASP A 120 -28.46 1.28 -14.81
CA ASP A 120 -29.72 0.98 -14.13
C ASP A 120 -29.60 0.82 -12.59
N SER A 121 -28.42 1.04 -12.02
CA SER A 121 -28.26 1.04 -10.56
C SER A 121 -28.71 2.37 -9.95
N LYS A 122 -29.57 2.31 -8.91
CA LYS A 122 -29.92 3.48 -8.09
C LYS A 122 -28.70 4.16 -7.43
N THR A 123 -27.57 3.46 -7.36
CA THR A 123 -26.31 3.96 -6.79
C THR A 123 -25.26 4.33 -7.83
N ILE A 124 -25.60 4.33 -9.13
CA ILE A 124 -24.64 4.45 -10.24
C ILE A 124 -23.71 5.66 -10.11
N VAL A 125 -24.24 6.82 -9.71
CA VAL A 125 -23.42 8.04 -9.54
C VAL A 125 -22.39 7.87 -8.43
N SER A 126 -22.78 7.28 -7.29
CA SER A 126 -21.88 7.03 -6.16
C SER A 126 -20.79 6.02 -6.52
N ASP A 127 -21.15 4.97 -7.24
CA ASP A 127 -20.22 3.92 -7.66
C ASP A 127 -19.24 4.43 -8.74
N MET A 128 -19.71 5.28 -9.66
CA MET A 128 -18.86 5.98 -10.63
C MET A 128 -17.86 6.92 -9.94
N VAL A 129 -18.31 7.72 -8.95
CA VAL A 129 -17.41 8.60 -8.20
C VAL A 129 -16.34 7.82 -7.46
N LYS A 130 -16.67 6.69 -6.83
CA LYS A 130 -15.70 5.80 -6.19
C LYS A 130 -14.68 5.25 -7.18
N ALA A 131 -15.15 4.72 -8.32
CA ALA A 131 -14.28 4.17 -9.36
C ALA A 131 -13.32 5.23 -9.94
N LEU A 132 -13.83 6.44 -10.20
CA LEU A 132 -13.02 7.58 -10.65
C LEU A 132 -11.97 7.98 -9.62
N ASN A 133 -12.34 8.09 -8.35
CA ASN A 133 -11.40 8.41 -7.27
C ASN A 133 -10.29 7.37 -7.17
N ASN A 134 -10.62 6.08 -7.24
CA ASN A 134 -9.65 5.00 -7.23
C ASN A 134 -8.69 5.10 -8.43
N LEU A 135 -9.20 5.42 -9.62
CA LEU A 135 -8.39 5.62 -10.82
C LEU A 135 -7.43 6.81 -10.69
N VAL A 136 -7.90 7.95 -10.22
CA VAL A 136 -7.08 9.15 -10.00
C VAL A 136 -6.00 8.89 -8.93
N LEU A 137 -6.35 8.24 -7.82
CA LEU A 137 -5.40 7.91 -6.76
C LEU A 137 -4.34 6.91 -7.24
N ALA A 138 -4.74 5.87 -7.97
CA ALA A 138 -3.80 4.92 -8.56
C ALA A 138 -2.85 5.62 -9.55
N ALA A 139 -3.36 6.52 -10.40
CA ALA A 139 -2.53 7.29 -11.33
C ALA A 139 -1.49 8.16 -10.61
N ARG A 140 -1.85 8.78 -9.48
CA ARG A 140 -0.92 9.57 -8.65
C ARG A 140 0.12 8.69 -7.97
N LEU A 141 -0.29 7.59 -7.34
CA LEU A 141 0.61 6.67 -6.62
C LEU A 141 1.64 6.00 -7.54
N MET A 142 1.26 5.75 -8.80
CA MET A 142 2.13 5.14 -9.80
C MET A 142 2.97 6.14 -10.60
N ASN A 143 2.93 7.43 -10.24
CA ASN A 143 3.67 8.51 -10.89
C ASN A 143 3.47 8.49 -12.43
N MET A 144 2.21 8.54 -12.87
CA MET A 144 1.78 8.41 -14.26
C MET A 144 1.39 9.76 -14.89
N PRO A 145 2.33 10.69 -15.15
CA PRO A 145 2.00 12.01 -15.69
C PRO A 145 1.35 11.91 -17.09
N ARG A 146 1.78 10.95 -17.92
CA ARG A 146 1.30 10.78 -19.29
C ARG A 146 -0.18 10.40 -19.43
N TYR A 147 -0.83 9.90 -18.38
CA TYR A 147 -2.24 9.47 -18.42
C TYR A 147 -3.19 10.50 -17.85
N VAL A 148 -2.69 11.45 -17.05
CA VAL A 148 -3.47 12.58 -16.53
C VAL A 148 -3.57 13.70 -17.57
N GLU A 149 -2.60 13.77 -18.48
CA GLU A 149 -2.47 14.80 -19.53
C GLU A 149 -3.01 14.37 -20.90
N ASP A 150 -3.51 13.13 -21.05
CA ASP A 150 -3.94 12.65 -22.37
C ASP A 150 -5.32 13.22 -22.75
N HIS A 151 -5.29 14.45 -23.23
CA HIS A 151 -6.38 15.12 -23.94
C HIS A 151 -6.57 14.59 -25.38
N ARG A 152 -5.96 13.46 -25.76
CA ARG A 152 -6.12 12.87 -27.10
C ARG A 152 -6.83 11.53 -27.03
N LYS A 153 -8.13 11.60 -26.74
CA LYS A 153 -9.12 10.76 -27.43
C LYS A 153 -10.23 11.64 -27.98
N CYS A 154 -10.01 12.06 -29.23
CA CYS A 154 -11.08 12.23 -30.20
C CYS A 154 -11.87 10.93 -30.34
#